data_AF-A0A925H9V5-F1
#
_entry.id   AF-A0A925H9V5-F1
#
_cell.length_a   1.000
_cell.length_b   1.000
_cell.length_c   1.000
_cell.angle_alpha   90.00
_cell.angle_beta   90.00
_cell.angle_gamma   90.00
#
_symmetry.space_group_name_H-M   'P 1'
#
loop_
_entity.id
_entity.type
_entity.pdbx_description
1 polymer ?
#
loop_
_entity_poly.entity_id
_entity_poly.type
_entity_poly.pdbx_seq_one_letter_code
_entity_poly.pdbx_strand_id
1 'polypeptide(L)'
;MKSLILAVFLAIAGLGVVAQKLDKAKEQLKANKIADAKTEIDNFLAVEKNQKSSEGWYVKAKVYNAIAADATLKTTVPDSREVAFDALKKYIDLESTVKEKEKRNMSLTIDNRQPFVDLYAGYSKDGASFYNANNYNDALVNFKNTLAIFDYMSTQGWTNNIVLDTTTTLYAGISAEKANKLDEAALYYGKIAEKKATGEGFIEIYKWLSDHHKQKGDIVASQKFVDIGKELYPADAFWSGFELDMLREKGTKEQLFAKYEEIIGKYPDNHLFPFNYAVELYTVGYNADATKRPANSKELIQKSMDMANKAISMKADYANAQMLVGQILYNQAADIATENKAIRPPQGGKLKPEELKKKEDLRQQVNKKYDEAIPYFEKVDALLGGLGKLKMEEKGYLKDSYDLLISIYETKGNADKAAVYTDKFNNVDKKH
;
A
#
# COMPACT_ATOMS: atom_id res chain seq x y z
N MET A 1 13.67 -78.75 -16.70
CA MET A 1 13.12 -78.06 -17.90
C MET A 1 11.64 -77.70 -17.75
N LYS A 2 10.74 -78.59 -17.31
CA LYS A 2 9.31 -78.27 -17.14
C LYS A 2 9.02 -77.16 -16.09
N SER A 3 9.77 -77.08 -14.99
CA SER A 3 9.62 -76.02 -13.97
C SER A 3 10.15 -74.65 -14.42
N LEU A 4 11.22 -74.62 -15.23
CA LEU A 4 11.79 -73.40 -15.82
C LEU A 4 10.88 -72.81 -16.90
N ILE A 5 10.23 -73.65 -17.71
CA ILE A 5 9.24 -73.21 -18.71
C ILE A 5 7.98 -72.65 -18.03
N LEU A 6 7.52 -73.25 -16.93
CA LEU A 6 6.36 -72.76 -16.18
C LEU A 6 6.63 -71.41 -15.48
N ALA A 7 7.83 -71.23 -14.92
CA ALA A 7 8.26 -69.96 -14.32
C ALA A 7 8.43 -68.83 -15.36
N VAL A 8 8.93 -69.16 -16.56
CA VAL A 8 9.02 -68.23 -17.69
C VAL A 8 7.63 -67.89 -18.24
N PHE A 9 6.71 -68.85 -18.35
CA PHE A 9 5.32 -68.60 -18.76
C PHE A 9 4.53 -67.78 -17.73
N LEU A 10 4.72 -68.00 -16.43
CA LEU A 10 4.11 -67.20 -15.36
C LEU A 10 4.67 -65.76 -15.33
N ALA A 11 5.97 -65.59 -15.58
CA ALA A 11 6.58 -64.27 -15.70
C ALA A 11 6.08 -63.51 -16.95
N ILE A 12 5.86 -64.20 -18.08
CA ILE A 12 5.29 -63.62 -19.31
C ILE A 12 3.80 -63.29 -19.13
N ALA A 13 3.03 -64.15 -18.46
CA ALA A 13 1.62 -63.90 -18.16
C ALA A 13 1.42 -62.72 -17.19
N GLY A 14 2.28 -62.59 -16.18
CA GLY A 14 2.26 -61.46 -15.24
C GLY A 14 2.63 -60.12 -15.90
N LEU A 15 3.50 -60.12 -16.91
CA LEU A 15 3.83 -58.93 -17.70
C LEU A 15 2.69 -58.55 -18.68
N GLY A 16 1.99 -59.54 -19.25
CA GLY A 16 0.88 -59.32 -20.19
C GLY A 16 -0.36 -58.69 -19.56
N VAL A 17 -0.77 -59.14 -18.37
CA VAL A 17 -1.94 -58.57 -17.64
C VAL A 17 -1.68 -57.12 -17.20
N VAL A 18 -0.42 -56.77 -16.92
CA VAL A 18 -0.03 -55.43 -16.48
C VAL A 18 -0.02 -54.42 -17.63
N ALA A 19 0.54 -54.76 -18.80
CA ALA A 19 0.51 -53.90 -19.98
C ALA A 19 -0.94 -53.63 -20.46
N GLN A 20 -1.81 -54.65 -20.38
CA GLN A 20 -3.22 -54.55 -20.78
C GLN A 20 -4.01 -53.48 -20.01
N LYS A 21 -3.73 -53.27 -18.71
CA LYS A 21 -4.44 -52.27 -17.90
C LYS A 21 -4.09 -50.83 -18.29
N LEU A 22 -2.82 -50.56 -18.62
CA LEU A 22 -2.39 -49.23 -19.04
C LEU A 22 -3.00 -48.85 -20.40
N ASP A 23 -3.03 -49.79 -21.35
CA ASP A 23 -3.67 -49.54 -22.65
C ASP A 23 -5.18 -49.38 -22.52
N LYS A 24 -5.82 -50.17 -21.65
CA LYS A 24 -7.24 -50.01 -21.33
C LYS A 24 -7.56 -48.64 -20.74
N ALA A 25 -6.73 -48.11 -19.84
CA ALA A 25 -6.89 -46.76 -19.30
C ALA A 25 -6.81 -45.70 -20.41
N LYS A 26 -5.87 -45.83 -21.36
CA LYS A 26 -5.76 -44.93 -22.53
C LYS A 26 -7.00 -45.01 -23.43
N GLU A 27 -7.48 -46.21 -23.72
CA GLU A 27 -8.68 -46.44 -24.54
C GLU A 27 -9.93 -45.84 -23.90
N GLN A 28 -10.12 -46.05 -22.60
CA GLN A 28 -11.24 -45.47 -21.86
C GLN A 28 -11.17 -43.94 -21.82
N LEU A 29 -9.98 -43.37 -21.62
CA LEU A 29 -9.80 -41.91 -21.69
C LEU A 29 -10.16 -41.38 -23.08
N LYS A 30 -9.70 -42.03 -24.16
CA LYS A 30 -10.06 -41.66 -25.54
C LYS A 30 -11.56 -41.79 -25.82
N ALA A 31 -12.21 -42.77 -25.21
CA ALA A 31 -13.66 -42.99 -25.30
C ALA A 31 -14.48 -42.06 -24.38
N ASN A 32 -13.84 -41.08 -23.73
CA ASN A 32 -14.44 -40.18 -22.74
C ASN A 32 -15.09 -40.90 -21.54
N LYS A 33 -14.67 -42.14 -21.25
CA LYS A 33 -15.07 -42.90 -20.06
C LYS A 33 -14.11 -42.58 -18.91
N ILE A 34 -14.13 -41.32 -18.47
CA ILE A 34 -13.13 -40.75 -17.55
C ILE A 34 -13.09 -41.50 -16.21
N ALA A 35 -14.25 -41.85 -15.63
CA ALA A 35 -14.31 -42.59 -14.37
C ALA A 35 -13.68 -43.99 -14.49
N ASP A 36 -13.96 -44.72 -15.58
CA ASP A 36 -13.36 -46.02 -15.82
C ASP A 36 -11.84 -45.89 -16.03
N ALA A 37 -11.41 -44.90 -16.81
CA ALA A 37 -9.99 -44.62 -17.05
C ALA A 37 -9.24 -44.33 -15.75
N LYS A 38 -9.87 -43.62 -14.81
CA LYS A 38 -9.36 -43.38 -13.45
C LYS A 38 -9.15 -44.68 -12.70
N THR A 39 -10.15 -45.55 -12.68
CA THR A 39 -10.06 -46.86 -12.02
C THR A 39 -8.91 -47.69 -12.58
N GLU A 40 -8.78 -47.78 -13.91
CA GLU A 40 -7.72 -48.58 -14.52
C GLU A 40 -6.32 -48.00 -14.27
N ILE A 41 -6.14 -46.68 -14.37
CA ILE A 41 -4.82 -46.07 -14.18
C ILE A 41 -4.37 -46.10 -12.71
N ASP A 42 -5.29 -45.90 -11.77
CA ASP A 42 -4.98 -45.99 -10.34
C ASP A 42 -4.62 -47.43 -9.95
N ASN A 43 -5.37 -48.42 -10.45
CA ASN A 43 -5.04 -49.83 -10.26
C ASN A 43 -3.70 -50.22 -10.90
N PHE A 44 -3.35 -49.63 -12.04
CA PHE A 44 -2.06 -49.86 -12.68
C PHE A 44 -0.91 -49.34 -11.82
N LEU A 45 -1.00 -48.10 -11.31
CA LEU A 45 0.06 -47.47 -10.50
C LEU A 45 0.09 -47.93 -9.03
N ALA A 46 -0.96 -48.60 -8.55
CA ALA A 46 -0.96 -49.26 -7.24
C ALA A 46 0.05 -50.41 -7.15
N VAL A 47 0.49 -50.96 -8.29
CA VAL A 47 1.53 -51.98 -8.35
C VAL A 47 2.91 -51.31 -8.28
N GLU A 48 3.69 -51.60 -7.24
CA GLU A 48 5.00 -50.95 -6.98
C GLU A 48 5.94 -50.93 -8.19
N LYS A 49 6.04 -52.05 -8.92
CA LYS A 49 6.87 -52.15 -10.13
C LYS A 49 6.47 -51.13 -11.22
N ASN A 50 5.18 -50.82 -11.32
CA ASN A 50 4.63 -49.94 -12.35
C ASN A 50 4.86 -48.46 -12.03
N GLN A 51 5.20 -48.10 -10.79
CA GLN A 51 5.54 -46.73 -10.43
C GLN A 51 6.83 -46.23 -11.12
N LYS A 52 7.60 -47.11 -11.77
CA LYS A 52 8.73 -46.77 -12.64
C LYS A 52 8.31 -46.43 -14.07
N SER A 53 7.04 -46.61 -14.43
CA SER A 53 6.51 -46.31 -15.77
C SER A 53 6.22 -44.81 -15.89
N SER A 54 7.08 -44.07 -16.59
CA SER A 54 6.82 -42.66 -16.90
C SER A 54 5.51 -42.50 -17.67
N GLU A 55 5.25 -43.37 -18.66
CA GLU A 55 3.98 -43.39 -19.39
C GLU A 55 2.76 -43.56 -18.49
N GLY A 56 2.83 -44.43 -17.47
CA GLY A 56 1.76 -44.60 -16.49
C GLY A 56 1.44 -43.30 -15.73
N TRP A 57 2.47 -42.60 -15.25
CA TRP A 57 2.29 -41.31 -14.59
C TRP A 57 1.75 -40.24 -15.54
N TYR A 58 2.19 -40.24 -16.80
CA TYR A 58 1.66 -39.32 -17.81
C TYR A 58 0.18 -39.56 -18.11
N VAL A 59 -0.23 -40.82 -18.25
CA VAL A 59 -1.64 -41.19 -18.44
C VAL A 59 -2.46 -40.80 -17.21
N LYS A 60 -1.94 -41.01 -16.00
CA LYS A 60 -2.61 -40.57 -14.75
C LYS A 60 -2.84 -39.06 -14.77
N ALA A 61 -1.84 -38.27 -15.13
CA ALA A 61 -1.99 -36.82 -15.25
C ALA A 61 -3.12 -36.43 -16.22
N LYS A 62 -3.16 -37.04 -17.41
CA LYS A 62 -4.21 -36.74 -18.41
C LYS A 62 -5.60 -37.14 -17.94
N VAL A 63 -5.74 -38.29 -17.28
CA VAL A 63 -7.03 -38.73 -16.71
C VAL A 63 -7.51 -37.74 -15.64
N TYR A 64 -6.62 -37.34 -14.73
CA TYR A 64 -6.97 -36.41 -13.66
C TYR A 64 -7.22 -34.98 -14.14
N ASN A 65 -6.55 -34.53 -15.21
CA ASN A 65 -6.92 -33.29 -15.91
C ASN A 65 -8.32 -33.38 -16.51
N ALA A 66 -8.68 -34.50 -17.14
CA ALA A 66 -10.01 -34.71 -17.69
C ALA A 66 -11.08 -34.68 -16.59
N ILE A 67 -10.80 -35.25 -15.41
CA ILE A 67 -11.67 -35.15 -14.24
C ILE A 67 -11.84 -33.69 -13.80
N ALA A 68 -10.75 -32.93 -13.71
CA ALA A 68 -10.78 -31.53 -13.30
C ALA A 68 -11.54 -30.61 -14.28
N ALA A 69 -11.56 -30.97 -15.57
CA ALA A 69 -12.29 -30.25 -16.61
C ALA A 69 -13.80 -30.61 -16.63
N ASP A 70 -14.18 -31.80 -16.16
CA ASP A 70 -15.56 -32.24 -16.12
C ASP A 70 -16.31 -31.66 -14.91
N ALA A 71 -17.43 -30.98 -15.18
CA ALA A 71 -18.18 -30.27 -14.15
C ALA A 71 -18.78 -31.18 -13.06
N THR A 72 -19.05 -32.44 -13.39
CA THR A 72 -19.64 -33.42 -12.47
C THR A 72 -18.54 -34.17 -11.73
N LEU A 73 -17.57 -34.73 -12.46
CA LEU A 73 -16.52 -35.56 -11.88
C LEU A 73 -15.55 -34.77 -11.00
N LYS A 74 -15.29 -33.48 -11.28
CA LYS A 74 -14.45 -32.66 -10.40
C LYS A 74 -14.99 -32.57 -8.98
N THR A 75 -16.32 -32.72 -8.79
CA THR A 75 -16.94 -32.70 -7.46
C THR A 75 -16.73 -34.01 -6.68
N THR A 76 -16.47 -35.12 -7.38
CA THR A 76 -16.19 -36.42 -6.75
C THR A 76 -14.70 -36.60 -6.45
N VAL A 77 -13.84 -35.82 -7.11
CA VAL A 77 -12.38 -35.80 -6.94
C VAL A 77 -11.90 -34.34 -6.85
N PRO A 78 -12.14 -33.65 -5.71
CA PRO A 78 -11.88 -32.22 -5.58
C PRO A 78 -10.39 -31.84 -5.68
N ASP A 79 -9.49 -32.78 -5.39
CA ASP A 79 -8.04 -32.67 -5.50
C ASP A 79 -7.50 -33.03 -6.90
N SER A 80 -8.38 -33.22 -7.89
CA SER A 80 -7.99 -33.79 -9.19
C SER A 80 -6.86 -33.02 -9.91
N ARG A 81 -6.83 -31.69 -9.79
CA ARG A 81 -5.74 -30.87 -10.36
C ARG A 81 -4.41 -31.05 -9.62
N GLU A 82 -4.44 -31.20 -8.31
CA GLU A 82 -3.23 -31.45 -7.50
C GLU A 82 -2.64 -32.82 -7.86
N VAL A 83 -3.48 -33.84 -7.91
CA VAL A 83 -3.07 -35.19 -8.31
C VAL A 83 -2.51 -35.22 -9.73
N ALA A 84 -3.11 -34.47 -10.67
CA ALA A 84 -2.58 -34.35 -12.02
C ALA A 84 -1.21 -33.65 -12.05
N PHE A 85 -1.03 -32.56 -11.30
CA PHE A 85 0.24 -31.85 -11.22
C PHE A 85 1.34 -32.71 -10.60
N ASP A 86 1.04 -33.46 -9.55
CA ASP A 86 1.97 -34.40 -8.94
C ASP A 86 2.35 -35.54 -9.87
N ALA A 87 1.39 -36.10 -10.61
CA ALA A 87 1.65 -37.12 -11.62
C ALA A 87 2.54 -36.58 -12.75
N LEU A 88 2.35 -35.32 -13.18
CA LEU A 88 3.23 -34.66 -14.16
C LEU A 88 4.64 -34.46 -13.61
N LYS A 89 4.80 -33.98 -12.38
CA LYS A 89 6.13 -33.85 -11.75
C LYS A 89 6.82 -35.21 -11.67
N LYS A 90 6.08 -36.28 -11.35
CA LYS A 90 6.64 -37.64 -11.29
C LYS A 90 7.03 -38.18 -12.67
N TYR A 91 6.24 -37.88 -13.70
CA TYR A 91 6.60 -38.16 -15.09
C TYR A 91 7.95 -37.52 -15.45
N ILE A 92 8.11 -36.22 -15.19
CA ILE A 92 9.35 -35.49 -15.47
C ILE A 92 10.54 -36.04 -14.68
N ASP A 93 10.36 -36.36 -13.40
CA ASP A 93 11.39 -36.98 -12.55
C ASP A 93 11.91 -38.29 -13.16
N LEU A 94 11.01 -39.19 -13.58
CA LEU A 94 11.40 -40.45 -14.21
C LEU A 94 12.08 -40.23 -15.57
N GLU A 95 11.55 -39.34 -16.40
CA GLU A 95 12.13 -39.00 -17.71
C GLU A 95 13.50 -38.32 -17.59
N SER A 96 13.79 -37.65 -16.47
CA SER A 96 15.11 -37.06 -16.20
C SER A 96 16.23 -38.11 -16.10
N THR A 97 15.89 -39.38 -15.91
CA THR A 97 16.84 -40.50 -15.85
C THR A 97 17.13 -41.11 -17.23
N VAL A 98 16.36 -40.76 -18.27
CA VAL A 98 16.56 -41.26 -19.64
C VAL A 98 17.87 -40.72 -20.20
N LYS A 99 18.75 -41.61 -20.66
CA LYS A 99 20.12 -41.26 -21.10
C LYS A 99 20.13 -40.35 -22.34
N GLU A 100 19.26 -40.65 -23.29
CA GLU A 100 19.13 -39.89 -24.54
C GLU A 100 18.28 -38.65 -24.26
N LYS A 101 18.93 -37.47 -24.24
CA LYS A 101 18.27 -36.21 -23.86
C LYS A 101 17.14 -35.85 -24.82
N GLU A 102 17.31 -36.21 -26.08
CA GLU A 102 16.39 -35.98 -27.20
C GLU A 102 15.09 -36.78 -27.05
N LYS A 103 15.14 -37.88 -26.29
CA LYS A 103 13.98 -38.75 -26.00
C LYS A 103 13.27 -38.42 -24.70
N ARG A 104 13.77 -37.48 -23.90
CA ARG A 104 13.14 -37.09 -22.64
C ARG A 104 11.82 -36.37 -22.92
N ASN A 105 10.82 -36.65 -22.10
CA ASN A 105 9.55 -35.92 -22.07
C ASN A 105 8.80 -35.95 -23.42
N MET A 106 9.04 -36.96 -24.28
CA MET A 106 8.48 -37.01 -25.63
C MET A 106 6.95 -36.90 -25.64
N SER A 107 6.26 -37.61 -24.75
CA SER A 107 4.79 -37.56 -24.67
C SER A 107 4.28 -36.15 -24.38
N LEU A 108 4.95 -35.44 -23.47
CA LEU A 108 4.61 -34.06 -23.15
C LEU A 108 4.93 -33.09 -24.30
N THR A 109 6.03 -33.32 -25.02
CA THR A 109 6.39 -32.53 -26.21
C THR A 109 5.38 -32.72 -27.35
N ILE A 110 4.96 -33.96 -27.61
CA ILE A 110 3.94 -34.29 -28.62
C ILE A 110 2.62 -33.61 -28.31
N ASP A 111 2.20 -33.63 -27.04
CA ASP A 111 0.98 -32.96 -26.59
C ASP A 111 1.16 -31.44 -26.42
N ASN A 112 2.25 -30.84 -26.92
CA ASN A 112 2.56 -29.41 -26.79
C ASN A 112 2.44 -28.89 -25.34
N ARG A 113 2.81 -29.73 -24.37
CA ARG A 113 2.72 -29.46 -22.92
C ARG A 113 1.31 -29.13 -22.42
N GLN A 114 0.28 -29.48 -23.20
CA GLN A 114 -1.12 -29.17 -22.90
C GLN A 114 -1.54 -29.54 -21.46
N PRO A 115 -1.09 -30.66 -20.86
CA PRO A 115 -1.48 -30.97 -19.49
C PRO A 115 -1.09 -29.91 -18.44
N PHE A 116 0.05 -29.23 -18.59
CA PHE A 116 0.41 -28.12 -17.69
C PHE A 116 -0.37 -26.85 -18.02
N VAL A 117 -0.61 -26.58 -19.32
CA VAL A 117 -1.40 -25.45 -19.79
C VAL A 117 -2.84 -25.53 -19.26
N ASP A 118 -3.44 -26.72 -19.29
CA ASP A 118 -4.79 -26.98 -18.78
C ASP A 118 -4.87 -26.73 -17.26
N LEU A 119 -3.87 -27.19 -16.51
CA LEU A 119 -3.81 -26.95 -15.06
C LEU A 119 -3.67 -25.47 -14.73
N TYR A 120 -2.74 -24.78 -15.40
CA TYR A 120 -2.56 -23.33 -15.26
C TYR A 120 -3.87 -22.58 -15.56
N ALA A 121 -4.49 -22.88 -16.71
CA ALA A 121 -5.74 -22.22 -17.13
C ALA A 121 -6.90 -22.55 -16.18
N GLY A 122 -6.98 -23.78 -15.68
CA GLY A 122 -8.01 -24.22 -14.74
C GLY A 122 -7.96 -23.48 -13.42
N TYR A 123 -6.78 -23.43 -12.78
CA TYR A 123 -6.62 -22.66 -11.53
C TYR A 123 -6.77 -21.15 -11.78
N SER A 124 -6.24 -20.61 -12.88
CA SER A 124 -6.36 -19.18 -13.20
C SER A 124 -7.83 -18.75 -13.36
N LYS A 125 -8.62 -19.55 -14.09
CA LYS A 125 -10.06 -19.32 -14.28
C LYS A 125 -10.83 -19.34 -12.96
N ASP A 126 -10.58 -20.34 -12.11
CA ASP A 126 -11.27 -20.45 -10.82
C ASP A 126 -10.85 -19.31 -9.89
N GLY A 127 -9.56 -18.92 -9.89
CA GLY A 127 -9.06 -17.76 -9.16
C GLY A 127 -9.75 -16.46 -9.58
N ALA A 128 -9.88 -16.22 -10.89
CA ALA A 128 -10.61 -15.07 -11.40
C ALA A 128 -12.10 -15.09 -11.02
N SER A 129 -12.74 -16.27 -11.07
CA SER A 129 -14.13 -16.43 -10.66
C SER A 129 -14.34 -16.10 -9.18
N PHE A 130 -13.48 -16.60 -8.29
CA PHE A 130 -13.54 -16.29 -6.86
C PHE A 130 -13.25 -14.82 -6.59
N TYR A 131 -12.27 -14.23 -7.29
CA TYR A 131 -11.95 -12.81 -7.16
C TYR A 131 -13.15 -11.92 -7.51
N ASN A 132 -13.81 -12.19 -8.64
CA ASN A 132 -15.00 -11.46 -9.07
C ASN A 132 -16.20 -11.65 -8.13
N ALA A 133 -16.25 -12.76 -7.41
CA ALA A 133 -17.22 -13.03 -6.35
C ALA A 133 -16.82 -12.43 -4.98
N ASN A 134 -15.74 -11.64 -4.92
CA ASN A 134 -15.14 -11.09 -3.69
C ASN A 134 -14.70 -12.15 -2.66
N ASN A 135 -14.53 -13.40 -3.09
CA ASN A 135 -13.99 -14.46 -2.26
C ASN A 135 -12.46 -14.50 -2.38
N TYR A 136 -11.82 -13.54 -1.73
CA TYR A 136 -10.39 -13.29 -1.91
C TYR A 136 -9.48 -14.38 -1.33
N ASN A 137 -9.95 -15.15 -0.33
CA ASN A 137 -9.20 -16.28 0.21
C ASN A 137 -9.08 -17.42 -0.82
N ASP A 138 -10.19 -17.82 -1.44
CA ASP A 138 -10.17 -18.88 -2.45
C ASP A 138 -9.53 -18.40 -3.75
N ALA A 139 -9.71 -17.12 -4.10
CA ALA A 139 -8.99 -16.51 -5.21
C ALA A 139 -7.47 -16.62 -5.02
N LEU A 140 -6.97 -16.22 -3.84
CA LEU A 140 -5.55 -16.31 -3.49
C LEU A 140 -5.03 -17.75 -3.61
N VAL A 141 -5.74 -18.74 -3.08
CA VAL A 141 -5.34 -20.15 -3.17
C VAL A 141 -5.19 -20.60 -4.63
N ASN A 142 -6.14 -20.23 -5.49
CA ASN A 142 -6.10 -20.59 -6.90
C ASN A 142 -4.98 -19.86 -7.66
N PHE A 143 -4.75 -18.57 -7.40
CA PHE A 143 -3.62 -17.85 -8.00
C PHE A 143 -2.27 -18.41 -7.53
N LYS A 144 -2.15 -18.85 -6.26
CA LYS A 144 -0.95 -19.55 -5.75
C LYS A 144 -0.66 -20.83 -6.51
N ASN A 145 -1.68 -21.65 -6.75
CA ASN A 145 -1.54 -22.88 -7.52
C ASN A 145 -1.20 -22.60 -8.99
N THR A 146 -1.80 -21.57 -9.58
CA THR A 146 -1.47 -21.08 -10.93
C THR A 146 0.01 -20.70 -11.02
N LEU A 147 0.52 -19.92 -10.07
CA LEU A 147 1.92 -19.52 -10.00
C LEU A 147 2.85 -20.71 -9.75
N ALA A 148 2.48 -21.69 -8.93
CA ALA A 148 3.28 -22.88 -8.71
C ALA A 148 3.48 -23.70 -10.00
N ILE A 149 2.45 -23.78 -10.84
CA ILE A 149 2.54 -24.42 -12.16
C ILE A 149 3.42 -23.60 -13.10
N PHE A 150 3.21 -22.28 -13.16
CA PHE A 150 4.02 -21.37 -13.96
C PHE A 150 5.50 -21.44 -13.59
N ASP A 151 5.82 -21.34 -12.29
CA ASP A 151 7.17 -21.40 -11.75
C ASP A 151 7.82 -22.74 -12.11
N TYR A 152 7.09 -23.86 -11.99
CA TYR A 152 7.57 -25.16 -12.42
C TYR A 152 7.89 -25.18 -13.92
N MET A 153 6.95 -24.76 -14.78
CA MET A 153 7.19 -24.67 -16.23
C MET A 153 8.39 -23.77 -16.58
N SER A 154 8.55 -22.67 -15.85
CA SER A 154 9.66 -21.73 -16.00
C SER A 154 11.01 -22.37 -15.66
N THR A 155 11.09 -23.14 -14.55
CA THR A 155 12.31 -23.89 -14.20
C THR A 155 12.73 -24.90 -15.27
N GLN A 156 11.78 -25.40 -16.04
CA GLN A 156 12.04 -26.33 -17.14
C GLN A 156 12.36 -25.63 -18.46
N GLY A 157 12.32 -24.28 -18.50
CA GLY A 157 12.54 -23.47 -19.70
C GLY A 157 11.36 -23.45 -20.67
N TRP A 158 10.13 -23.74 -20.20
CA TRP A 158 8.96 -23.90 -21.07
C TRP A 158 8.10 -22.64 -21.20
N THR A 159 8.54 -21.53 -20.61
CA THR A 159 7.83 -20.25 -20.62
C THR A 159 8.47 -19.22 -21.54
N ASN A 160 9.26 -19.66 -22.54
CA ASN A 160 9.96 -18.77 -23.48
C ASN A 160 10.78 -17.67 -22.78
N ASN A 161 11.52 -18.04 -21.73
CA ASN A 161 12.32 -17.15 -20.88
C ASN A 161 11.50 -16.12 -20.05
N ILE A 162 10.17 -16.23 -20.02
CA ILE A 162 9.34 -15.45 -19.10
C ILE A 162 9.53 -16.04 -17.70
N VAL A 163 10.12 -15.27 -16.80
CA VAL A 163 10.43 -15.69 -15.42
C VAL A 163 9.44 -15.16 -14.38
N LEU A 164 8.47 -14.33 -14.79
CA LEU A 164 7.41 -13.80 -13.93
C LEU A 164 6.11 -13.69 -14.71
N ASP A 165 5.09 -14.41 -14.26
CA ASP A 165 3.70 -14.16 -14.64
C ASP A 165 3.18 -12.94 -13.86
N THR A 166 3.30 -11.76 -14.47
CA THR A 166 2.98 -10.50 -13.82
C THR A 166 1.50 -10.39 -13.46
N THR A 167 0.61 -10.87 -14.32
CA THR A 167 -0.84 -10.76 -14.13
C THR A 167 -1.30 -11.62 -12.95
N THR A 168 -0.95 -12.91 -12.94
CA THR A 168 -1.35 -13.79 -11.84
C THR A 168 -0.67 -13.38 -10.53
N THR A 169 0.57 -12.90 -10.59
CA THR A 169 1.27 -12.37 -9.40
C THR A 169 0.55 -11.14 -8.84
N LEU A 170 0.09 -10.23 -9.70
CA LEU A 170 -0.65 -9.04 -9.28
C LEU A 170 -1.97 -9.42 -8.60
N TYR A 171 -2.75 -10.31 -9.21
CA TYR A 171 -4.01 -10.76 -8.63
C TYR A 171 -3.82 -11.59 -7.34
N ALA A 172 -2.71 -12.32 -7.21
CA ALA A 172 -2.35 -12.96 -5.93
C ALA A 172 -2.08 -11.91 -4.85
N GLY A 173 -1.33 -10.85 -5.16
CA GLY A 173 -1.06 -9.74 -4.24
C GLY A 173 -2.34 -9.03 -3.81
N ILE A 174 -3.18 -8.62 -4.77
CA ILE A 174 -4.46 -7.93 -4.49
C ILE A 174 -5.41 -8.84 -3.69
N SER A 175 -5.49 -10.12 -4.03
CA SER A 175 -6.33 -11.07 -3.29
C SER A 175 -5.83 -11.25 -1.84
N ALA A 176 -4.52 -11.32 -1.63
CA ALA A 176 -3.95 -11.39 -0.29
C ALA A 176 -4.23 -10.10 0.51
N GLU A 177 -4.07 -8.93 -0.10
CA GLU A 177 -4.35 -7.65 0.53
C GLU A 177 -5.83 -7.56 0.95
N LYS A 178 -6.75 -7.85 0.03
CA LYS A 178 -8.20 -7.83 0.30
C LYS A 178 -8.66 -8.92 1.27
N ALA A 179 -7.90 -10.01 1.40
CA ALA A 179 -8.09 -11.04 2.42
C ALA A 179 -7.43 -10.70 3.77
N ASN A 180 -6.87 -9.50 3.92
CA ASN A 180 -6.14 -9.04 5.11
C ASN A 180 -4.89 -9.89 5.45
N LYS A 181 -4.27 -10.50 4.44
CA LYS A 181 -3.03 -11.28 4.53
C LYS A 181 -1.85 -10.44 4.04
N LEU A 182 -1.59 -9.34 4.73
CA LEU A 182 -0.69 -8.27 4.27
C LEU A 182 0.74 -8.76 4.00
N ASP A 183 1.26 -9.70 4.79
CA ASP A 183 2.60 -10.26 4.54
C ASP A 183 2.67 -11.12 3.27
N GLU A 184 1.59 -11.83 2.93
CA GLU A 184 1.49 -12.53 1.64
C GLU A 184 1.33 -11.53 0.49
N ALA A 185 0.57 -10.44 0.69
CA ALA A 185 0.46 -9.38 -0.31
C ALA A 185 1.83 -8.76 -0.61
N ALA A 186 2.60 -8.42 0.43
CA ALA A 186 3.95 -7.90 0.32
C ALA A 186 4.89 -8.84 -0.45
N LEU A 187 4.76 -10.15 -0.26
CA LEU A 187 5.53 -11.14 -1.02
C LEU A 187 5.26 -11.03 -2.53
N TYR A 188 3.99 -10.99 -2.95
CA TYR A 188 3.64 -10.94 -4.38
C TYR A 188 3.93 -9.58 -5.01
N TYR A 189 3.57 -8.50 -4.32
CA TYR A 189 3.93 -7.15 -4.72
C TYR A 189 5.44 -6.95 -4.81
N GLY A 190 6.21 -7.51 -3.86
CA GLY A 190 7.66 -7.51 -3.89
C GLY A 190 8.24 -8.15 -5.15
N LYS A 191 7.71 -9.32 -5.58
CA LYS A 191 8.13 -9.98 -6.83
C LYS A 191 7.95 -9.07 -8.05
N ILE A 192 6.86 -8.31 -8.10
CA ILE A 192 6.58 -7.34 -9.18
C ILE A 192 7.55 -6.16 -9.10
N ALA A 193 7.69 -5.58 -7.91
CA ALA A 193 8.52 -4.40 -7.69
C ALA A 193 10.01 -4.67 -7.97
N GLU A 194 10.53 -5.84 -7.57
CA GLU A 194 11.91 -6.27 -7.81
C GLU A 194 12.23 -6.49 -9.29
N LYS A 195 11.20 -6.76 -10.12
CA LYS A 195 11.33 -6.78 -11.59
C LYS A 195 11.17 -5.40 -12.23
N LYS A 196 11.04 -4.33 -11.42
CA LYS A 196 10.88 -2.96 -11.89
C LYS A 196 9.73 -2.80 -12.88
N ALA A 197 8.64 -3.54 -12.66
CA ALA A 197 7.49 -3.50 -13.53
C ALA A 197 6.82 -2.10 -13.52
N THR A 198 6.52 -1.59 -14.71
CA THR A 198 5.91 -0.26 -14.87
C THR A 198 4.57 -0.36 -15.59
N GLY A 199 3.74 0.67 -15.43
CA GLY A 199 2.42 0.73 -16.04
C GLY A 199 1.42 1.49 -15.18
N GLU A 200 0.21 1.67 -15.70
CA GLU A 200 -0.88 2.28 -14.96
C GLU A 200 -1.16 1.49 -13.67
N GLY A 201 -1.26 2.19 -12.54
CA GLY A 201 -1.51 1.59 -11.22
C GLY A 201 -0.31 0.91 -10.55
N PHE A 202 0.79 0.62 -11.26
CA PHE A 202 1.95 -0.07 -10.67
C PHE A 202 2.68 0.78 -9.65
N ILE A 203 2.65 2.11 -9.77
CA ILE A 203 3.20 3.03 -8.78
C ILE A 203 2.65 2.77 -7.37
N GLU A 204 1.37 2.39 -7.26
CA GLU A 204 0.72 2.13 -5.98
C GLU A 204 1.30 0.89 -5.28
N ILE A 205 1.83 -0.09 -6.03
CA ILE A 205 2.53 -1.25 -5.46
C ILE A 205 3.79 -0.81 -4.72
N TYR A 206 4.56 0.10 -5.31
CA TYR A 206 5.78 0.62 -4.70
C TYR A 206 5.47 1.43 -3.44
N LYS A 207 4.47 2.32 -3.51
CA LYS A 207 4.01 3.12 -2.35
C LYS A 207 3.54 2.22 -1.22
N TRP A 208 2.70 1.23 -1.55
CA TRP A 208 2.16 0.27 -0.59
C TRP A 208 3.28 -0.53 0.10
N LEU A 209 4.27 -1.01 -0.66
CA LEU A 209 5.41 -1.73 -0.08
C LEU A 209 6.27 -0.84 0.82
N SER A 210 6.53 0.40 0.42
CA SER A 210 7.26 1.39 1.23
C SER A 210 6.57 1.61 2.58
N ASP A 211 5.24 1.80 2.57
CA ASP A 211 4.45 2.02 3.78
C ASP A 211 4.31 0.76 4.63
N HIS A 212 4.00 -0.40 4.03
CA HIS A 212 3.86 -1.67 4.74
C HIS A 212 5.12 -2.02 5.53
N HIS A 213 6.28 -1.96 4.88
CA HIS A 213 7.55 -2.24 5.55
C HIS A 213 7.88 -1.19 6.63
N LYS A 214 7.57 0.09 6.40
CA LYS A 214 7.75 1.15 7.42
C LYS A 214 6.90 0.87 8.66
N GLN A 215 5.62 0.54 8.49
CA GLN A 215 4.70 0.24 9.59
C GLN A 215 5.15 -0.99 10.39
N LYS A 216 5.81 -1.96 9.74
CA LYS A 216 6.43 -3.12 10.41
C LYS A 216 7.79 -2.81 11.07
N GLY A 217 8.31 -1.59 10.93
CA GLY A 217 9.63 -1.19 11.43
C GLY A 217 10.80 -1.68 10.57
N ASP A 218 10.55 -2.31 9.42
CA ASP A 218 11.58 -2.78 8.48
C ASP A 218 11.98 -1.64 7.53
N ILE A 219 12.76 -0.71 8.08
CA ILE A 219 13.18 0.49 7.34
C ILE A 219 14.06 0.17 6.14
N VAL A 220 14.86 -0.90 6.20
CA VAL A 220 15.74 -1.28 5.10
C VAL A 220 14.91 -1.73 3.89
N ALA A 221 13.91 -2.60 4.10
CA ALA A 221 13.02 -3.01 3.03
C ALA A 221 12.14 -1.86 2.53
N SER A 222 11.66 -1.00 3.43
CA SER A 222 10.90 0.19 3.06
C SER A 222 11.71 1.12 2.14
N GLN A 223 12.95 1.45 2.53
CA GLN A 223 13.82 2.30 1.73
C GLN A 223 14.16 1.68 0.37
N LYS A 224 14.38 0.36 0.31
CA LYS A 224 14.57 -0.35 -0.97
C LYS A 224 13.42 -0.06 -1.95
N PHE A 225 12.16 -0.14 -1.49
CA PHE A 225 11.01 0.11 -2.37
C PHE A 225 10.78 1.59 -2.68
N VAL A 226 11.15 2.50 -1.76
CA VAL A 226 11.20 3.95 -2.04
C VAL A 226 12.19 4.23 -3.16
N ASP A 227 13.39 3.66 -3.10
CA ASP A 227 14.44 3.91 -4.09
C ASP A 227 14.05 3.39 -5.48
N ILE A 228 13.48 2.19 -5.56
CA ILE A 228 12.94 1.65 -6.82
C ILE A 228 11.78 2.52 -7.32
N GLY A 229 10.86 2.91 -6.44
CA GLY A 229 9.74 3.78 -6.78
C GLY A 229 10.18 5.14 -7.32
N LYS A 230 11.19 5.76 -6.71
CA LYS A 230 11.81 7.02 -7.15
C LYS A 230 12.52 6.88 -8.49
N GLU A 231 13.20 5.76 -8.72
CA GLU A 231 13.88 5.48 -10.00
C GLU A 231 12.85 5.44 -11.16
N LEU A 232 11.71 4.79 -10.93
CA LEU A 232 10.71 4.54 -11.96
C LEU A 232 9.66 5.67 -12.09
N TYR A 233 9.33 6.35 -10.98
CA TYR A 233 8.30 7.37 -10.88
C TYR A 233 8.79 8.64 -10.15
N PRO A 234 9.87 9.30 -10.61
CA PRO A 234 10.56 10.37 -9.87
C PRO A 234 9.73 11.65 -9.64
N ALA A 235 8.65 11.83 -10.41
CA ALA A 235 7.76 12.99 -10.36
C ALA A 235 6.67 12.88 -9.28
N ASP A 236 6.42 11.69 -8.73
CA ASP A 236 5.38 11.50 -7.72
C ASP A 236 5.83 12.11 -6.38
N ALA A 237 5.01 13.00 -5.84
CA ALA A 237 5.31 13.71 -4.60
C ALA A 237 5.31 12.80 -3.35
N PHE A 238 4.71 11.60 -3.44
CA PHE A 238 4.73 10.60 -2.37
C PHE A 238 6.14 10.35 -1.87
N TRP A 239 7.12 10.17 -2.76
CA TRP A 239 8.49 9.84 -2.34
C TRP A 239 9.11 10.92 -1.47
N SER A 240 8.86 12.18 -1.82
CA SER A 240 9.34 13.33 -1.06
C SER A 240 8.59 13.50 0.25
N GLY A 241 7.27 13.26 0.27
CA GLY A 241 6.49 13.19 1.51
C GLY A 241 6.98 12.09 2.44
N PHE A 242 7.26 10.90 1.91
CA PHE A 242 7.76 9.76 2.66
C PHE A 242 9.12 10.04 3.31
N GLU A 243 10.05 10.67 2.59
CA GLU A 243 11.34 11.09 3.14
C GLU A 243 11.17 12.13 4.27
N LEU A 244 10.24 13.07 4.14
CA LEU A 244 9.91 14.01 5.21
C LEU A 244 9.37 13.29 6.44
N ASP A 245 8.50 12.31 6.27
CA ASP A 245 7.94 11.53 7.37
C ASP A 245 9.03 10.73 8.09
N MET A 246 9.94 10.11 7.35
CA MET A 246 11.09 9.39 7.91
C MET A 246 12.01 10.32 8.71
N LEU A 247 12.29 11.52 8.20
CA LEU A 247 13.08 12.53 8.91
C LEU A 247 12.34 13.10 10.13
N ARG A 248 11.01 13.21 10.08
CA ARG A 248 10.22 13.65 11.23
C ARG A 248 10.30 12.64 12.39
N GLU A 249 10.31 11.35 12.07
CA GLU A 249 10.37 10.28 13.07
C GLU A 249 11.78 10.03 13.62
N LYS A 250 12.82 10.12 12.76
CA LYS A 250 14.18 9.66 13.11
C LYS A 250 15.30 10.66 12.84
N GLY A 251 15.02 11.72 12.09
CA GLY A 251 15.99 12.75 11.76
C GLY A 251 16.06 13.86 12.80
N THR A 252 17.07 14.72 12.65
CA THR A 252 17.12 15.99 13.41
C THR A 252 16.21 17.03 12.76
N LYS A 253 15.84 18.07 13.52
CA LYS A 253 15.02 19.17 12.97
C LYS A 253 15.75 19.93 11.86
N GLU A 254 17.07 20.06 11.94
CA GLU A 254 17.89 20.68 10.91
C GLU A 254 17.83 19.89 9.60
N GLN A 255 17.93 18.55 9.68
CA GLN A 255 17.80 17.68 8.51
C GLN A 255 16.40 17.79 7.89
N LEU A 256 15.35 17.77 8.72
CA LEU A 256 13.97 17.93 8.26
C LEU A 256 13.76 19.27 7.57
N PHE A 257 14.28 20.36 8.15
CA PHE A 257 14.14 21.70 7.60
C PHE A 257 14.89 21.86 6.26
N ALA A 258 16.13 21.37 6.19
CA ALA A 258 16.88 21.34 4.93
C ALA A 258 16.14 20.55 3.85
N LYS A 259 15.50 19.44 4.23
CA LYS A 259 14.72 18.62 3.29
C LYS A 259 13.47 19.33 2.77
N TYR A 260 12.76 20.08 3.63
CA TYR A 260 11.67 20.93 3.18
C TYR A 260 12.13 21.97 2.15
N GLU A 261 13.27 22.63 2.38
CA GLU A 261 13.82 23.61 1.43
C GLU A 261 14.12 22.99 0.06
N GLU A 262 14.77 21.82 0.05
CA GLU A 262 15.03 21.05 -1.17
C GLU A 262 13.72 20.71 -1.92
N ILE A 263 12.74 20.16 -1.21
CA ILE A 263 11.46 19.70 -1.78
C ILE A 263 10.62 20.87 -2.29
N ILE A 264 10.58 21.99 -1.58
CA ILE A 264 9.86 23.20 -2.01
C ILE A 264 10.46 23.74 -3.32
N GLY A 265 11.78 23.63 -3.52
CA GLY A 265 12.42 23.94 -4.80
C GLY A 265 12.05 22.96 -5.91
N LYS A 266 11.92 21.66 -5.57
CA LYS A 266 11.57 20.60 -6.53
C LYS A 266 10.10 20.64 -6.99
N TYR A 267 9.17 21.00 -6.12
CA TYR A 267 7.73 21.05 -6.42
C TYR A 267 7.17 22.46 -6.24
N PRO A 268 7.51 23.40 -7.15
CA PRO A 268 7.16 24.81 -7.01
C PRO A 268 5.64 25.08 -7.02
N ASP A 269 4.83 24.16 -7.55
CA ASP A 269 3.37 24.29 -7.64
C ASP A 269 2.62 23.62 -6.46
N ASN A 270 3.32 22.94 -5.56
CA ASN A 270 2.71 22.24 -4.44
C ASN A 270 2.67 23.12 -3.18
N HIS A 271 1.51 23.75 -2.94
CA HIS A 271 1.28 24.64 -1.78
C HIS A 271 1.34 23.92 -0.43
N LEU A 272 1.20 22.59 -0.38
CA LEU A 272 1.20 21.83 0.87
C LEU A 272 2.59 21.76 1.50
N PHE A 273 3.66 21.69 0.70
CA PHE A 273 5.03 21.66 1.24
C PHE A 273 5.42 22.95 2.00
N PRO A 274 5.25 24.17 1.46
CA PRO A 274 5.53 25.38 2.23
C PRO A 274 4.59 25.52 3.43
N PHE A 275 3.32 25.13 3.33
CA PHE A 275 2.43 25.15 4.50
C PHE A 275 2.88 24.18 5.61
N ASN A 276 3.14 22.92 5.28
CA ASN A 276 3.59 21.94 6.27
C ASN A 276 4.93 22.35 6.88
N TYR A 277 5.83 22.94 6.09
CA TYR A 277 7.06 23.50 6.62
C TYR A 277 6.81 24.65 7.59
N ALA A 278 5.86 25.55 7.28
CA ALA A 278 5.45 26.61 8.19
C ALA A 278 4.95 26.07 9.53
N VAL A 279 4.13 25.02 9.52
CA VAL A 279 3.63 24.37 10.74
C VAL A 279 4.78 23.79 11.58
N GLU A 280 5.73 23.10 10.95
CA GLU A 280 6.91 22.54 11.63
C GLU A 280 7.78 23.63 12.26
N LEU A 281 8.06 24.69 11.50
CA LEU A 281 8.83 25.85 11.98
C LEU A 281 8.15 26.51 13.17
N TYR A 282 6.82 26.69 13.11
CA TYR A 282 6.08 27.31 14.20
C TYR A 282 6.05 26.44 15.45
N THR A 283 5.83 25.13 15.27
CA THR A 283 5.80 24.15 16.36
C THR A 283 7.12 24.11 17.12
N VAL A 284 8.25 24.24 16.43
CA VAL A 284 9.58 24.32 17.06
C VAL A 284 9.86 25.72 17.62
N GLY A 285 9.46 26.77 16.90
CA GLY A 285 9.78 28.15 17.23
C GLY A 285 8.95 28.75 18.36
N TYR A 286 7.72 28.28 18.59
CA TYR A 286 6.77 28.92 19.51
C TYR A 286 6.41 28.04 20.71
N ASN A 287 6.40 28.66 21.88
CA ASN A 287 5.82 28.11 23.11
C ASN A 287 5.15 29.26 23.87
N ALA A 288 3.99 29.01 24.49
CA ALA A 288 3.32 30.04 25.29
C ALA A 288 4.19 30.55 26.46
N ASP A 289 5.02 29.65 27.03
CA ASP A 289 6.09 30.02 27.95
C ASP A 289 7.34 30.43 27.16
N ALA A 290 7.61 31.74 27.11
CA ALA A 290 8.74 32.30 26.38
C ALA A 290 10.10 31.73 26.84
N THR A 291 10.21 31.22 28.06
CA THR A 291 11.47 30.64 28.58
C THR A 291 11.78 29.27 27.99
N LYS A 292 10.78 28.60 27.39
CA LYS A 292 10.92 27.29 26.72
C LYS A 292 11.18 27.41 25.22
N ARG A 293 11.25 28.63 24.68
CA ARG A 293 11.50 28.87 23.26
C ARG A 293 12.99 28.69 22.94
N PRO A 294 13.34 28.16 21.75
CA PRO A 294 14.74 28.06 21.34
C PRO A 294 15.35 29.45 21.10
N ALA A 295 16.68 29.55 21.12
CA ALA A 295 17.40 30.82 20.95
C ALA A 295 17.06 31.52 19.61
N ASN A 296 16.85 30.75 18.55
CA ASN A 296 16.46 31.23 17.22
C ASN A 296 14.93 31.30 17.02
N SER A 297 14.13 31.30 18.09
CA SER A 297 12.66 31.31 18.03
C SER A 297 12.09 32.40 17.11
N LYS A 298 12.62 33.63 17.17
CA LYS A 298 12.16 34.74 16.32
C LYS A 298 12.38 34.45 14.83
N GLU A 299 13.52 33.88 14.47
CA GLU A 299 13.85 33.52 13.09
C GLU A 299 12.93 32.39 12.58
N LEU A 300 12.69 31.37 13.41
CA LEU A 300 11.79 30.26 13.08
C LEU A 300 10.34 30.73 12.88
N ILE A 301 9.84 31.58 13.77
CA ILE A 301 8.47 32.12 13.66
C ILE A 301 8.34 33.02 12.43
N GLN A 302 9.34 33.86 12.14
CA GLN A 302 9.32 34.69 10.94
C GLN A 302 9.31 33.82 9.67
N LYS A 303 10.20 32.82 9.61
CA LYS A 303 10.25 31.89 8.48
C LYS A 303 8.97 31.08 8.33
N SER A 304 8.34 30.69 9.43
CA SER A 304 7.01 30.06 9.41
C SER A 304 5.99 30.96 8.73
N MET A 305 5.93 32.23 9.13
CA MET A 305 5.03 33.21 8.52
C MET A 305 5.30 33.39 7.03
N ASP A 306 6.57 33.48 6.62
CA ASP A 306 6.96 33.61 5.21
C ASP A 306 6.51 32.39 4.39
N MET A 307 6.70 31.17 4.92
CA MET A 307 6.28 29.94 4.26
C MET A 307 4.76 29.78 4.21
N ALA A 308 4.03 30.17 5.27
CA ALA A 308 2.57 30.17 5.26
C ALA A 308 2.03 31.19 4.24
N ASN A 309 2.61 32.38 4.15
CA ASN A 309 2.26 33.37 3.14
C ASN A 309 2.60 32.91 1.72
N LYS A 310 3.70 32.17 1.54
CA LYS A 310 4.01 31.51 0.25
C LYS A 310 2.93 30.50 -0.11
N ALA A 311 2.46 29.69 0.83
CA ALA A 311 1.34 28.77 0.57
C ALA A 311 0.05 29.52 0.19
N ILE A 312 -0.26 30.64 0.86
CA ILE A 312 -1.41 31.50 0.55
C ILE A 312 -1.29 32.11 -0.85
N SER A 313 -0.10 32.58 -1.27
CA SER A 313 0.08 33.16 -2.60
C SER A 313 -0.10 32.14 -3.71
N MET A 314 0.23 30.87 -3.44
CA MET A 314 -0.01 29.74 -4.35
C MET A 314 -1.47 29.27 -4.34
N LYS A 315 -2.11 29.30 -3.16
CA LYS A 315 -3.50 28.85 -2.97
C LYS A 315 -4.22 29.75 -1.96
N ALA A 316 -4.82 30.84 -2.46
CA ALA A 316 -5.46 31.86 -1.63
C ALA A 316 -6.70 31.36 -0.87
N ASP A 317 -7.35 30.29 -1.36
CA ASP A 317 -8.49 29.63 -0.75
C ASP A 317 -8.11 28.54 0.27
N TYR A 318 -6.84 28.49 0.70
CA TYR A 318 -6.39 27.51 1.69
C TYR A 318 -6.57 28.02 3.13
N ALA A 319 -7.71 27.68 3.73
CA ALA A 319 -8.10 28.14 5.08
C ALA A 319 -7.05 27.83 6.15
N ASN A 320 -6.36 26.69 6.09
CA ASN A 320 -5.37 26.31 7.10
C ASN A 320 -4.17 27.26 7.14
N ALA A 321 -3.69 27.72 5.98
CA ALA A 321 -2.60 28.67 5.92
C ALA A 321 -3.04 30.06 6.42
N GLN A 322 -4.27 30.48 6.08
CA GLN A 322 -4.86 31.71 6.63
C GLN A 322 -4.91 31.64 8.16
N MET A 323 -5.42 30.53 8.70
CA MET A 323 -5.52 30.29 10.13
C MET A 323 -4.15 30.38 10.82
N LEU A 324 -3.11 29.73 10.27
CA LEU A 324 -1.77 29.76 10.84
C LEU A 324 -1.19 31.18 10.88
N VAL A 325 -1.30 31.96 9.80
CA VAL A 325 -0.80 33.35 9.80
C VAL A 325 -1.53 34.20 10.83
N GLY A 326 -2.85 34.08 10.91
CA GLY A 326 -3.65 34.75 11.94
C GLY A 326 -3.22 34.38 13.36
N GLN A 327 -2.99 33.09 13.64
CA GLN A 327 -2.53 32.61 14.95
C GLN A 327 -1.15 33.16 15.31
N ILE A 328 -0.21 33.19 14.37
CA ILE A 328 1.12 33.76 14.62
C ILE A 328 0.99 35.23 15.01
N LEU A 329 0.21 36.03 14.28
CA LEU A 329 0.00 37.45 14.56
C LEU A 329 -0.71 37.69 15.89
N TYR A 330 -1.72 36.90 16.20
CA TYR A 330 -2.42 36.93 17.49
C TYR A 330 -1.45 36.63 18.66
N ASN A 331 -0.62 35.60 18.51
CA ASN A 331 0.32 35.20 19.55
C ASN A 331 1.47 36.21 19.72
N GLN A 332 1.88 36.90 18.65
CA GLN A 332 2.76 38.07 18.77
C GLN A 332 2.11 39.20 19.59
N ALA A 333 0.81 39.45 19.39
CA ALA A 333 0.07 40.42 20.20
C ALA A 333 0.01 39.98 21.68
N ALA A 334 -0.20 38.70 21.95
CA ALA A 334 -0.22 38.14 23.30
C ALA A 334 1.14 38.28 24.03
N ASP A 335 2.25 38.09 23.32
CA ASP A 335 3.61 38.31 23.85
C ASP A 335 3.80 39.79 24.25
N ILE A 336 3.44 40.72 23.36
CA ILE A 336 3.52 42.16 23.63
C ILE A 336 2.60 42.56 24.79
N ALA A 337 1.40 41.97 24.87
CA ALA A 337 0.48 42.18 25.98
C ALA A 337 1.05 41.67 27.32
N THR A 338 1.84 40.59 27.28
CA THR A 338 2.54 40.06 28.46
C THR A 338 3.65 41.01 28.92
N GLU A 339 4.45 41.54 27.99
CA GLU A 339 5.42 42.61 28.29
C GLU A 339 4.74 43.84 28.89
N ASN A 340 3.57 44.23 28.36
CA ASN A 340 2.79 45.32 28.91
C ASN A 340 2.35 45.05 30.36
N LYS A 341 1.85 43.84 30.64
CA LYS A 341 1.38 43.42 31.99
C LYS A 341 2.52 43.31 33.00
N ALA A 342 3.76 43.11 32.55
CA ALA A 342 4.94 43.08 33.41
C ALA A 342 5.35 44.48 33.92
N ILE A 343 4.97 45.56 33.22
CA ILE A 343 5.18 46.94 33.68
C ILE A 343 4.17 47.25 34.79
N ARG A 344 4.66 47.26 36.03
CA ARG A 344 3.89 47.44 37.27
C ARG A 344 4.53 48.54 38.12
N PRO A 345 3.74 49.32 38.87
CA PRO A 345 4.29 50.29 39.80
C PRO A 345 5.13 49.58 40.88
N PRO A 346 6.13 50.27 41.47
CA PRO A 346 6.74 49.82 42.72
C PRO A 346 5.66 49.62 43.79
N GLN A 347 5.84 48.72 44.75
CA GLN A 347 4.82 48.43 45.78
C GLN A 347 4.27 49.73 46.42
N GLY A 348 2.97 50.00 46.22
CA GLY A 348 2.28 51.19 46.73
C GLY A 348 2.48 52.49 45.93
N GLY A 349 3.22 52.46 44.83
CA GLY A 349 3.56 53.63 44.02
C GLY A 349 2.69 53.85 42.77
N LYS A 350 3.01 54.89 42.02
CA LYS A 350 2.49 55.16 40.66
C LYS A 350 3.57 54.83 39.63
N LEU A 351 3.15 54.47 38.42
CA LEU A 351 4.06 54.37 37.28
C LEU A 351 4.65 55.74 36.95
N LYS A 352 5.92 55.77 36.55
CA LYS A 352 6.57 56.97 36.04
C LYS A 352 5.98 57.36 34.67
N PRO A 353 6.06 58.65 34.27
CA PRO A 353 5.59 59.09 32.95
C PRO A 353 6.15 58.26 31.78
N GLU A 354 7.41 57.84 31.86
CA GLU A 354 8.07 57.03 30.83
C GLU A 354 7.50 55.60 30.77
N GLU A 355 7.15 55.03 31.92
CA GLU A 355 6.53 53.70 32.02
C GLU A 355 5.08 53.73 31.52
N LEU A 356 4.34 54.81 31.81
CA LEU A 356 3.00 55.05 31.26
C LEU A 356 3.05 55.16 29.73
N LYS A 357 3.99 55.95 29.19
CA LYS A 357 4.21 56.07 27.74
C LYS A 357 4.54 54.71 27.12
N LYS A 358 5.48 53.94 27.73
CA LYS A 358 5.82 52.60 27.24
C LYS A 358 4.62 51.65 27.25
N LYS A 359 3.77 51.69 28.29
CA LYS A 359 2.53 50.89 28.31
C LYS A 359 1.57 51.30 27.19
N GLU A 360 1.45 52.59 26.91
CA GLU A 360 0.61 53.05 25.81
C GLU A 360 1.15 52.57 24.45
N ASP A 361 2.46 52.71 24.22
CA ASP A 361 3.12 52.28 22.99
C ASP A 361 2.95 50.76 22.77
N LEU A 362 3.09 49.96 23.83
CA LEU A 362 2.86 48.50 23.76
C LEU A 362 1.38 48.18 23.49
N ARG A 363 0.43 48.93 24.06
CA ARG A 363 -1.00 48.74 23.79
C ARG A 363 -1.34 49.03 22.33
N GLN A 364 -0.74 50.07 21.75
CA GLN A 364 -0.89 50.37 20.32
C GLN A 364 -0.31 49.27 19.44
N GLN A 365 0.84 48.69 19.82
CA GLN A 365 1.44 47.55 19.11
C GLN A 365 0.56 46.28 19.18
N VAL A 366 -0.04 45.98 20.34
CA VAL A 366 -1.03 44.89 20.48
C VAL A 366 -2.20 45.11 19.51
N ASN A 367 -2.79 46.31 19.53
CA ASN A 367 -3.91 46.64 18.65
C ASN A 367 -3.56 46.51 17.17
N LYS A 368 -2.36 46.96 16.78
CA LYS A 368 -1.86 46.83 15.41
C LYS A 368 -1.74 45.36 15.00
N LYS A 369 -1.21 44.50 15.87
CA LYS A 369 -1.08 43.06 15.58
C LYS A 369 -2.43 42.36 15.46
N TYR A 370 -3.40 42.75 16.28
CA TYR A 370 -4.77 42.30 16.11
C TYR A 370 -5.39 42.77 14.79
N ASP A 371 -5.17 44.03 14.39
CA ASP A 371 -5.65 44.54 13.09
C ASP A 371 -5.01 43.79 11.91
N GLU A 372 -3.76 43.36 12.05
CA GLU A 372 -3.07 42.49 11.07
C GLU A 372 -3.66 41.07 11.06
N ALA A 373 -4.08 40.52 12.21
CA ALA A 373 -4.58 39.15 12.33
C ALA A 373 -6.04 38.99 11.84
N ILE A 374 -6.90 39.97 12.09
CA ILE A 374 -8.34 39.92 11.77
C ILE A 374 -8.62 39.47 10.32
N PRO A 375 -8.00 40.04 9.28
CA PRO A 375 -8.31 39.68 7.89
C PRO A 375 -8.09 38.20 7.57
N TYR A 376 -7.13 37.56 8.23
CA TYR A 376 -6.85 36.13 8.03
C TYR A 376 -7.95 35.26 8.65
N PHE A 377 -8.41 35.58 9.86
CA PHE A 377 -9.53 34.85 10.48
C PHE A 377 -10.86 35.12 9.78
N GLU A 378 -11.12 36.36 9.34
CA GLU A 378 -12.30 36.67 8.51
C GLU A 378 -12.24 35.93 7.17
N LYS A 379 -11.05 35.70 6.62
CA LYS A 379 -10.89 34.87 5.42
C LYS A 379 -11.21 33.40 5.69
N VAL A 380 -10.86 32.85 6.86
CA VAL A 380 -11.27 31.49 7.28
C VAL A 380 -12.80 31.37 7.33
N ASP A 381 -13.48 32.33 7.97
CA ASP A 381 -14.95 32.42 7.99
C ASP A 381 -15.53 32.49 6.57
N ALA A 382 -14.99 33.37 5.72
CA ALA A 382 -15.46 33.51 4.34
C ALA A 382 -15.30 32.22 3.51
N LEU A 383 -14.29 31.39 3.81
CA LEU A 383 -14.03 30.14 3.10
C LEU A 383 -14.88 28.97 3.63
N LEU A 384 -15.13 28.91 4.94
CA LEU A 384 -15.72 27.74 5.59
C LEU A 384 -17.13 27.99 6.15
N GLY A 385 -17.41 29.18 6.68
CA GLY A 385 -18.63 29.49 7.42
C GLY A 385 -19.92 29.47 6.61
N GLY A 386 -19.82 29.55 5.27
CA GLY A 386 -20.95 29.41 4.35
C GLY A 386 -21.12 28.01 3.76
N LEU A 387 -20.21 27.07 4.02
CA LEU A 387 -20.30 25.72 3.48
C LEU A 387 -21.35 24.90 4.23
N GLY A 388 -21.88 23.85 3.59
CA GLY A 388 -22.79 22.91 4.24
C GLY A 388 -22.03 22.01 5.22
N LYS A 389 -21.91 20.74 4.87
CA LYS A 389 -21.18 19.77 5.70
C LYS A 389 -19.68 20.02 5.65
N LEU A 390 -19.07 20.30 6.80
CA LEU A 390 -17.63 20.42 6.98
C LEU A 390 -17.01 19.12 7.53
N LYS A 391 -15.73 18.88 7.19
CA LYS A 391 -14.90 17.89 7.87
C LYS A 391 -14.62 18.32 9.31
N MET A 392 -14.28 17.37 10.17
CA MET A 392 -14.01 17.64 11.59
C MET A 392 -12.90 18.68 11.79
N GLU A 393 -11.82 18.60 11.02
CA GLU A 393 -10.70 19.55 11.07
C GLU A 393 -11.12 20.97 10.63
N GLU A 394 -11.91 21.09 9.56
CA GLU A 394 -12.44 22.37 9.07
C GLU A 394 -13.34 23.04 10.11
N LYS A 395 -14.18 22.27 10.82
CA LYS A 395 -14.97 22.78 11.94
C LYS A 395 -14.08 23.30 13.07
N GLY A 396 -12.99 22.60 13.38
CA GLY A 396 -12.00 23.01 14.36
C GLY A 396 -11.41 24.38 14.01
N TYR A 397 -10.86 24.51 12.80
CA TYR A 397 -10.28 25.79 12.35
C TYR A 397 -11.29 26.93 12.33
N LEU A 398 -12.53 26.67 11.90
CA LEU A 398 -13.59 27.68 11.90
C LEU A 398 -13.91 28.15 13.33
N LYS A 399 -14.07 27.23 14.28
CA LYS A 399 -14.28 27.56 15.70
C LYS A 399 -13.12 28.36 16.28
N ASP A 400 -11.90 27.90 16.07
CA ASP A 400 -10.70 28.58 16.56
C ASP A 400 -10.60 30.00 15.98
N SER A 401 -10.93 30.18 14.69
CA SER A 401 -10.93 31.51 14.05
C SER A 401 -11.94 32.45 14.70
N TYR A 402 -13.14 31.97 15.04
CA TYR A 402 -14.14 32.77 15.73
C TYR A 402 -13.75 33.08 17.16
N ASP A 403 -13.21 32.11 17.91
CA ASP A 403 -12.75 32.32 19.29
C ASP A 403 -11.66 33.41 19.37
N LEU A 404 -10.73 33.38 18.43
CA LEU A 404 -9.68 34.41 18.33
C LEU A 404 -10.24 35.76 17.91
N LEU A 405 -11.20 35.81 16.97
CA LEU A 405 -11.89 37.06 16.61
C LEU A 405 -12.66 37.65 17.81
N ILE A 406 -13.37 36.83 18.58
CA ILE A 406 -14.07 37.24 19.81
C ILE A 406 -13.07 37.87 20.78
N SER A 407 -11.99 37.15 21.10
CA SER A 407 -10.93 37.62 22.01
C SER A 407 -10.30 38.94 21.56
N ILE A 408 -10.07 39.10 20.25
CA ILE A 408 -9.57 40.34 19.65
C ILE A 408 -10.56 41.49 19.86
N TYR A 409 -11.83 41.31 19.48
CA TYR A 409 -12.81 42.38 19.53
C TYR A 409 -13.19 42.77 20.96
N GLU A 410 -13.23 41.82 21.90
CA GLU A 410 -13.39 42.11 23.33
C GLU A 410 -12.22 42.96 23.85
N THR A 411 -10.98 42.60 23.50
CA THR A 411 -9.80 43.37 23.91
C THR A 411 -9.80 44.78 23.34
N LYS A 412 -10.31 44.95 22.11
CA LYS A 412 -10.48 46.26 21.45
C LYS A 412 -11.71 47.04 21.93
N GLY A 413 -12.55 46.47 22.80
CA GLY A 413 -13.77 47.10 23.32
C GLY A 413 -14.92 47.17 22.30
N ASN A 414 -14.91 46.33 21.26
CA ASN A 414 -15.97 46.27 20.24
C ASN A 414 -16.93 45.11 20.54
N ALA A 415 -17.84 45.33 21.49
CA ALA A 415 -18.80 44.33 21.95
C ALA A 415 -19.74 43.84 20.84
N ASP A 416 -20.13 44.72 19.90
CA ASP A 416 -21.02 44.36 18.81
C ASP A 416 -20.39 43.33 17.87
N LYS A 417 -19.12 43.54 17.49
CA LYS A 417 -18.38 42.57 16.67
C LYS A 417 -18.11 41.27 17.43
N ALA A 418 -17.75 41.35 18.71
CA ALA A 418 -17.57 40.16 19.54
C ALA A 418 -18.87 39.31 19.58
N ALA A 419 -20.03 39.94 19.79
CA ALA A 419 -21.32 39.27 19.80
C ALA A 419 -21.65 38.57 18.46
N VAL A 420 -21.34 39.20 17.32
CA VAL A 420 -21.51 38.58 15.99
C VAL A 420 -20.72 37.28 15.86
N TYR A 421 -19.45 37.28 16.27
CA TYR A 421 -18.62 36.07 16.18
C TYR A 421 -18.97 35.03 17.25
N THR A 422 -19.43 35.44 18.44
CA THR A 422 -19.97 34.54 19.46
C THR A 422 -21.20 33.79 18.97
N ASP A 423 -22.14 34.46 18.29
CA ASP A 423 -23.29 33.77 17.68
C ASP A 423 -22.84 32.78 16.62
N LYS A 424 -21.89 33.15 15.76
CA LYS A 424 -21.34 32.25 14.75
C LYS A 424 -20.69 31.01 15.38
N PHE A 425 -19.83 31.20 16.39
CA PHE A 425 -19.16 30.13 17.13
C PHE A 425 -20.15 29.11 17.72
N ASN A 426 -21.18 29.60 18.43
CA ASN A 426 -22.19 28.77 19.08
C ASN A 426 -23.06 27.96 18.10
N ASN A 427 -23.08 28.35 16.82
CA ASN A 427 -23.88 27.71 15.80
C ASN A 427 -23.07 26.83 14.82
N VAL A 428 -21.74 26.70 14.97
CA VAL A 428 -20.92 25.88 14.05
C VAL A 428 -21.42 24.45 13.95
N ASP A 429 -21.63 23.75 15.08
CA ASP A 429 -22.05 22.34 15.08
C ASP A 429 -23.49 22.14 14.60
N LYS A 430 -24.30 23.20 14.61
CA LYS A 430 -25.67 23.17 14.09
C LYS A 430 -25.72 23.42 12.58
N LYS A 431 -24.80 24.24 12.06
CA LYS A 431 -24.75 24.67 10.66
C LYS A 431 -23.97 23.71 9.76
N HIS A 432 -22.98 23.02 10.31
CA HIS A 432 -22.07 22.12 9.60
C HIS A 432 -22.06 20.75 10.26
#